data_AF-A0A6D2KRG1-F1
#
_entry.id   AF-A0A6D2KRG1-F1
#
_cell.length_a   1.000
_cell.length_b   1.000
_cell.length_c   1.000
_cell.angle_alpha   90.00
_cell.angle_beta   90.00
_cell.angle_gamma   90.00
#
_symmetry.space_group_name_H-M   'P 1'
#
loop_
_entity.id
_entity.type
_entity.pdbx_description
1 polymer ?
#
loop_
_entity_poly.entity_id
_entity_poly.type
_entity_poly.pdbx_seq_one_letter_code
_entity_poly.pdbx_strand_id
1 'polypeptide(L)'
;MTMKRALPSPSSLLFHLLITPLLLCQANRVSLSMPPSEAETLFKIMDAMSSDQQWRRSHPNPCAPGSSWPGIECKTGPDHLPHVSRLDFGSAPNPSCKTSASFPYLIFTLPFLQSVFFFNCFTHFTTTIIFPIKPIPSSSLQQLSLRSNPSLSATTSSQAKSLCN
;
A
#
# COMPACT_ATOMS: atom_id res chain seq x y z
N MET A 1 14.21 -31.86 -74.68
CA MET A 1 14.05 -31.31 -73.31
C MET A 1 13.30 -30.00 -73.44
N THR A 2 11.99 -30.03 -73.22
CA THR A 2 11.10 -28.90 -73.45
C THR A 2 10.17 -28.81 -72.26
N MET A 3 10.40 -27.85 -71.37
CA MET A 3 9.56 -27.61 -70.20
C MET A 3 8.25 -26.95 -70.63
N LYS A 4 7.11 -27.62 -70.39
CA LYS A 4 5.79 -26.98 -70.40
C LYS A 4 5.66 -26.13 -69.12
N ARG A 5 5.67 -24.80 -69.26
CA ARG A 5 5.21 -23.88 -68.21
C ARG A 5 3.67 -23.89 -68.22
N ALA A 6 3.07 -24.30 -67.11
CA ALA A 6 1.65 -24.16 -66.86
C ALA A 6 1.35 -22.72 -66.39
N LEU A 7 0.31 -22.12 -66.97
CA LEU A 7 -0.21 -20.80 -66.61
C LEU A 7 -1.23 -20.96 -65.47
N PRO A 8 -1.20 -20.14 -64.39
CA PRO A 8 -2.17 -20.26 -63.31
C PRO A 8 -3.54 -19.68 -63.69
N SER A 9 -4.60 -20.37 -63.23
CA SER A 9 -6.02 -20.04 -63.36
C SER A 9 -6.39 -18.74 -62.62
N PRO A 10 -7.31 -17.90 -63.16
CA PRO A 10 -7.63 -16.57 -62.62
C PRO A 10 -8.68 -16.59 -61.49
N SER A 11 -8.82 -17.69 -60.77
CA SER A 11 -9.92 -17.88 -59.82
C SER A 11 -9.43 -18.32 -58.45
N SER A 12 -8.83 -17.38 -57.70
CA SER A 12 -9.03 -17.23 -56.25
C SER A 12 -8.21 -16.05 -55.73
N LEU A 13 -8.52 -14.84 -56.21
CA LEU A 13 -8.12 -13.57 -55.56
C LEU A 13 -8.97 -13.36 -54.29
N LEU A 14 -8.84 -14.26 -53.33
CA LEU A 14 -9.45 -14.17 -51.99
C LEU A 14 -8.39 -14.45 -50.91
N PHE A 15 -7.19 -13.95 -51.13
CA PHE A 15 -6.23 -13.67 -50.08
C PHE A 15 -6.23 -12.14 -49.90
N HIS A 16 -6.17 -11.68 -48.65
CA HIS A 16 -6.18 -10.28 -48.19
C HIS A 16 -7.56 -9.70 -47.87
N LEU A 17 -7.96 -9.78 -46.60
CA LEU A 17 -8.46 -8.66 -45.75
C LEU A 17 -9.23 -9.14 -44.51
N LEU A 18 -8.67 -10.11 -43.77
CA LEU A 18 -9.01 -10.29 -42.36
C LEU A 18 -7.73 -10.29 -41.51
N ILE A 19 -6.87 -9.31 -41.77
CA ILE A 19 -6.01 -8.79 -40.70
C ILE A 19 -6.90 -7.79 -39.99
N THR A 20 -7.73 -8.28 -39.08
CA THR A 20 -8.29 -7.41 -38.04
C THR A 20 -7.10 -6.70 -37.43
N PRO A 21 -7.05 -5.35 -37.41
CA PRO A 21 -6.13 -4.72 -36.50
C PRO A 21 -6.62 -5.21 -35.15
N LEU A 22 -5.86 -6.12 -34.52
CA LEU A 22 -5.94 -6.31 -33.09
C LEU A 22 -5.62 -4.92 -32.58
N LEU A 23 -6.69 -4.15 -32.35
CA LEU A 23 -6.63 -2.82 -31.83
C LEU A 23 -5.93 -3.05 -30.50
N LEU A 24 -4.64 -2.76 -30.49
CA LEU A 24 -3.84 -2.56 -29.32
C LEU A 24 -4.57 -1.47 -28.55
N CYS A 25 -5.60 -1.87 -27.79
CA CYS A 25 -6.05 -1.13 -26.63
C CYS A 25 -4.91 -1.26 -25.63
N GLN A 26 -3.77 -0.65 -25.96
CA GLN A 26 -2.80 -0.19 -25.00
C GLN A 26 -3.55 0.95 -24.34
N ALA A 27 -4.46 0.62 -23.42
CA ALA A 27 -4.82 1.53 -22.37
C ALA A 27 -3.47 1.95 -21.81
N ASN A 28 -3.08 3.19 -22.10
CA ASN A 28 -1.90 3.80 -21.56
C ASN A 28 -2.14 3.74 -20.05
N ARG A 29 -1.68 2.68 -19.39
CA ARG A 29 -1.87 2.52 -17.96
C ARG A 29 -0.92 3.55 -17.40
N VAL A 30 -1.43 4.76 -17.22
CA VAL A 30 -0.84 5.70 -16.28
C VAL A 30 -0.67 4.86 -15.04
N SER A 31 0.58 4.60 -14.68
CA SER A 31 0.90 3.90 -13.45
C SER A 31 0.35 4.79 -12.35
N LEU A 32 -0.86 4.49 -11.88
CA LEU A 32 -1.46 5.07 -10.69
C LEU A 32 -0.66 4.50 -9.53
N SER A 33 0.54 5.05 -9.33
CA SER A 33 1.41 4.74 -8.22
C SER A 33 1.14 5.75 -7.12
N MET A 34 1.16 5.25 -5.89
CA MET A 34 1.19 6.08 -4.69
C MET A 34 2.29 7.15 -4.81
N PRO A 35 2.07 8.36 -4.24
CA PRO A 35 3.11 9.38 -4.16
C PRO A 35 4.43 8.81 -3.56
N PRO A 36 5.60 9.07 -4.17
CA PRO A 36 6.86 8.49 -3.69
C PRO A 36 7.21 8.84 -2.24
N SER A 37 6.85 10.04 -1.79
CA SER A 37 7.04 10.49 -0.40
C SER A 37 6.19 9.70 0.59
N GLU A 38 4.97 9.33 0.20
CA GLU A 38 4.07 8.50 0.99
C GLU A 38 4.59 7.06 1.05
N ALA A 39 5.04 6.51 -0.08
CA ALA A 39 5.65 5.19 -0.12
C ALA A 39 6.90 5.11 0.78
N GLU A 40 7.76 6.14 0.74
CA GLU A 40 8.94 6.22 1.61
C GLU A 40 8.56 6.29 3.10
N THR A 41 7.51 7.05 3.43
CA THR A 41 6.99 7.15 4.79
C THR A 41 6.44 5.81 5.25
N LEU A 42 5.69 5.11 4.39
CA LEU A 42 5.16 3.79 4.66
C LEU A 42 6.29 2.77 4.91
N PHE A 43 7.33 2.74 4.09
CA PHE A 43 8.47 1.84 4.31
C PHE A 43 9.16 2.10 5.65
N LYS A 44 9.36 3.37 6.03
CA LYS A 44 9.92 3.71 7.34
C LYS A 44 9.05 3.21 8.50
N ILE A 45 7.73 3.34 8.38
CA ILE A 45 6.78 2.80 9.38
C ILE A 45 6.90 1.28 9.45
N MET A 46 6.89 0.59 8.31
CA MET A 46 7.00 -0.86 8.24
C MET A 46 8.31 -1.38 8.83
N ASP A 47 9.44 -0.74 8.50
CA ASP A 47 10.77 -1.10 9.05
C ASP A 47 10.87 -0.82 10.55
N ALA A 48 10.17 0.22 11.05
CA ALA A 48 10.09 0.52 12.47
C ALA A 48 9.24 -0.50 13.23
N MET A 49 8.23 -1.09 12.60
CA MET A 49 7.26 -1.97 13.24
C MET A 49 7.57 -3.46 13.10
N SER A 50 8.02 -3.91 11.93
CA SER A 50 8.11 -5.33 11.58
C SER A 50 9.45 -5.68 10.95
N SER A 51 9.92 -6.90 11.22
CA SER A 51 11.10 -7.49 10.60
C SER A 51 10.80 -8.80 9.88
N ASP A 52 9.53 -9.08 9.57
CA ASP A 52 9.11 -10.36 8.95
C ASP A 52 9.79 -10.60 7.61
N GLN A 53 10.05 -9.52 6.86
CA GLN A 53 10.69 -9.56 5.56
C GLN A 53 11.27 -8.19 5.18
N GLN A 54 12.03 -8.17 4.09
CA GLN A 54 12.54 -6.93 3.51
C GLN A 54 11.44 -6.25 2.68
N TRP A 55 10.57 -5.50 3.37
CA TRP A 55 9.33 -4.93 2.82
C TRP A 55 9.50 -4.21 1.49
N ARG A 56 10.52 -3.34 1.37
CA ARG A 56 10.80 -2.60 0.14
C ARG A 56 11.12 -3.49 -1.06
N ARG A 57 11.73 -4.66 -0.83
CA ARG A 57 12.07 -5.62 -1.89
C ARG A 57 10.90 -6.53 -2.22
N SER A 58 10.16 -6.99 -1.20
CA SER A 58 9.01 -7.89 -1.38
C SER A 58 7.79 -7.17 -1.95
N HIS A 59 7.56 -5.91 -1.56
CA HIS A 59 6.40 -5.09 -1.94
C HIS A 59 6.85 -3.70 -2.42
N PRO A 60 7.56 -3.61 -3.56
CA PRO A 60 8.12 -2.35 -4.04
C PRO A 60 7.05 -1.33 -4.46
N ASN A 61 5.82 -1.78 -4.74
CA ASN A 61 4.70 -0.94 -5.20
C ASN A 61 3.46 -1.18 -4.32
N PRO A 62 3.38 -0.53 -3.14
CA PRO A 62 2.48 -0.90 -2.04
C PRO A 62 1.00 -0.94 -2.39
N CYS A 63 0.57 -0.01 -3.24
CA CYS A 63 -0.82 0.17 -3.65
C CYS A 63 -1.02 -0.01 -5.16
N ALA A 64 -0.09 -0.69 -5.85
CA ALA A 64 -0.30 -1.00 -7.25
C ALA A 64 -1.51 -1.94 -7.43
N PRO A 65 -2.25 -1.84 -8.55
CA PRO A 65 -3.32 -2.78 -8.85
C PRO A 65 -2.83 -4.24 -8.79
N GLY A 66 -3.49 -5.07 -7.99
CA GLY A 66 -3.10 -6.47 -7.79
C GLY A 66 -1.96 -6.71 -6.79
N SER A 67 -1.42 -5.65 -6.17
CA SER A 67 -0.53 -5.79 -5.00
C SER A 67 -1.31 -6.40 -3.83
N SER A 68 -0.76 -7.44 -3.21
CA SER A 68 -1.26 -8.01 -1.97
C SER A 68 -0.21 -7.79 -0.90
N TRP A 69 -0.34 -6.70 -0.15
CA TRP A 69 0.51 -6.44 1.01
C TRP A 69 -0.30 -6.71 2.27
N PRO A 70 0.01 -7.76 3.05
CA PRO A 70 -0.67 -8.06 4.30
C PRO A 70 -0.67 -6.87 5.26
N GLY A 71 -1.82 -6.63 5.91
CA GLY A 71 -2.00 -5.54 6.88
C GLY A 71 -2.06 -4.13 6.28
N ILE A 72 -2.21 -3.99 4.96
CA ILE A 72 -2.34 -2.68 4.29
C ILE A 72 -3.60 -2.64 3.44
N GLU A 73 -4.37 -1.58 3.56
CA GLU A 73 -5.43 -1.25 2.60
C GLU A 73 -5.18 0.11 1.96
N CYS A 74 -5.37 0.18 0.65
CA CYS A 74 -5.23 1.40 -0.12
C CYS A 74 -6.57 1.85 -0.71
N LYS A 75 -6.77 3.16 -0.80
CA LYS A 75 -7.94 3.79 -1.43
C LYS A 75 -7.48 4.86 -2.40
N THR A 76 -8.29 5.10 -3.44
CA THR A 76 -8.06 6.20 -4.37
C THR A 76 -8.45 7.53 -3.72
N GLY A 77 -7.52 8.48 -3.71
CA GLY A 77 -7.72 9.82 -3.21
C GLY A 77 -8.43 10.75 -4.22
N PRO A 78 -8.74 11.99 -3.82
CA PRO A 78 -9.31 13.01 -4.70
C PRO A 78 -8.38 13.42 -5.85
N ASP A 79 -7.08 13.20 -5.73
CA ASP A 79 -6.06 13.39 -6.77
C ASP A 79 -5.99 12.21 -7.75
N HIS A 80 -6.90 11.24 -7.62
CA HIS A 80 -6.98 10.00 -8.39
C HIS A 80 -5.78 9.06 -8.20
N LEU A 81 -4.90 9.31 -7.24
CA LEU A 81 -3.79 8.42 -6.90
C LEU A 81 -4.20 7.45 -5.78
N PRO A 82 -3.56 6.26 -5.69
CA PRO A 82 -3.81 5.37 -4.58
C PRO A 82 -2.98 5.78 -3.36
N HIS A 83 -3.62 5.79 -2.19
CA HIS A 83 -3.01 6.13 -0.91
C HIS A 83 -3.29 5.06 0.14
N VAL A 84 -2.41 4.96 1.13
CA VAL A 84 -2.64 4.07 2.27
C VAL A 84 -3.75 4.62 3.15
N SER A 85 -4.77 3.79 3.41
CA SER A 85 -5.92 4.15 4.24
C SER A 85 -6.03 3.36 5.53
N ARG A 86 -5.42 2.18 5.59
CA ARG A 86 -5.39 1.33 6.78
C ARG A 86 -4.07 0.61 6.93
N LEU A 87 -3.63 0.50 8.18
CA LEU A 87 -2.47 -0.28 8.60
C LEU A 87 -2.84 -1.19 9.78
N ASP A 88 -2.52 -2.47 9.71
CA ASP A 88 -2.72 -3.44 10.79
C ASP A 88 -1.41 -4.15 11.13
N PHE A 89 -1.14 -4.30 12.42
CA PHE A 89 0.06 -4.97 12.93
C PHE A 89 -0.26 -5.94 14.06
N GLY A 90 0.51 -7.03 14.11
CA GLY A 90 0.70 -7.88 15.28
C GLY A 90 -0.22 -9.10 15.42
N SER A 91 -1.14 -9.32 14.48
CA SER A 91 -1.91 -10.56 14.38
C SER A 91 -1.90 -11.07 12.95
N ALA A 92 -1.57 -12.36 12.75
CA ALA A 92 -1.66 -13.00 11.46
C ALA A 92 -3.06 -12.82 10.84
N PRO A 93 -3.17 -12.58 9.52
CA PRO A 93 -2.08 -12.59 8.52
C PRO A 93 -1.26 -11.29 8.45
N ASN A 94 -1.55 -10.29 9.29
CA ASN A 94 -0.88 -9.00 9.26
C ASN A 94 0.56 -9.09 9.79
N PRO A 95 1.45 -8.15 9.40
CA PRO A 95 2.84 -8.13 9.82
C PRO A 95 3.01 -8.26 11.34
N SER A 96 3.87 -9.17 11.77
CA SER A 96 4.24 -9.31 13.17
C SER A 96 5.08 -8.11 13.61
N CYS A 97 4.99 -7.78 14.90
CA CYS A 97 5.75 -6.68 15.47
C CYS A 97 7.09 -7.19 16.00
N LYS A 98 8.18 -6.53 15.60
CA LYS A 98 9.52 -6.85 16.11
C LYS A 98 9.61 -6.51 17.59
N THR A 99 10.46 -7.20 18.34
CA THR A 99 10.63 -6.99 19.79
C THR A 99 11.10 -5.57 20.15
N SER A 100 11.80 -4.91 19.23
CA SER A 100 12.28 -3.52 19.34
C SER A 100 11.35 -2.49 18.69
N ALA A 101 10.09 -2.85 18.41
CA ALA A 101 9.13 -1.92 17.82
C ALA A 101 8.91 -0.70 18.74
N SER A 102 8.93 0.48 18.16
CA SER A 102 8.61 1.75 18.81
C SER A 102 7.40 2.39 18.14
N PHE A 103 6.63 3.20 18.87
CA PHE A 103 5.46 3.86 18.30
C PHE A 103 5.84 4.70 17.06
N PRO A 104 5.27 4.42 15.87
CA PRO A 104 5.73 5.01 14.62
C PRO A 104 5.01 6.36 14.37
N TYR A 105 5.52 7.45 14.94
CA TYR A 105 4.90 8.79 14.84
C TYR A 105 4.64 9.28 13.41
N LEU A 106 5.35 8.74 12.42
CA LEU A 106 5.13 9.00 10.99
C LEU A 106 3.72 8.64 10.51
N ILE A 107 2.95 7.83 11.25
CA ILE A 107 1.54 7.56 10.90
C ILE A 107 0.71 8.84 10.78
N PHE A 108 1.04 9.88 11.56
CA PHE A 108 0.32 11.14 11.55
C PHE A 108 0.64 12.02 10.33
N THR A 109 1.66 11.67 9.55
CA THR A 109 2.04 12.40 8.33
C THR A 109 1.47 11.76 7.06
N LEU A 110 0.80 10.61 7.17
CA LEU A 110 0.16 9.95 6.04
C LEU A 110 -1.21 10.62 5.75
N PRO A 111 -1.39 11.24 4.57
CA PRO A 111 -2.49 12.17 4.34
C PRO A 111 -3.88 11.54 4.19
N PHE A 112 -3.92 10.24 3.91
CA PHE A 112 -5.17 9.49 3.71
C PHE A 112 -5.32 8.31 4.67
N LEU A 113 -4.43 8.17 5.64
CA LEU A 113 -4.52 7.12 6.65
C LEU A 113 -5.74 7.39 7.53
N GLN A 114 -6.74 6.51 7.46
CA GLN A 114 -7.98 6.61 8.23
C GLN A 114 -7.90 5.80 9.51
N SER A 115 -7.25 4.64 9.47
CA SER A 115 -7.18 3.74 10.61
C SER A 115 -5.83 3.05 10.75
N VAL A 116 -5.39 2.85 11.98
CA VAL A 116 -4.21 2.04 12.29
C VAL A 116 -4.44 1.22 13.55
N PHE A 117 -4.03 -0.05 13.49
CA PHE A 117 -4.23 -1.03 14.56
C PHE A 117 -2.89 -1.65 14.95
N PHE A 118 -2.57 -1.56 16.23
CA PHE A 118 -1.42 -2.20 16.83
C PHE A 118 -1.90 -3.20 17.89
N PHE A 119 -1.72 -4.49 17.61
CA PHE A 119 -2.03 -5.55 18.55
C PHE A 119 -0.74 -6.18 19.06
N ASN A 120 -0.48 -6.17 20.37
CA ASN A 120 0.66 -6.88 20.95
C ASN A 120 2.05 -6.50 20.35
N CYS A 121 2.22 -5.24 20.00
CA CYS A 121 3.43 -4.70 19.36
C CYS A 121 4.42 -4.08 20.35
N PHE A 122 3.94 -3.51 21.45
CA PHE A 122 4.79 -2.84 22.43
C PHE A 122 4.72 -3.58 23.77
N THR A 123 5.53 -4.64 23.88
CA THR A 123 5.45 -5.66 24.96
C THR A 123 6.74 -5.81 25.78
N HIS A 124 7.88 -5.37 25.25
CA HIS A 124 9.20 -5.60 25.88
C HIS A 124 9.83 -4.33 26.45
N PHE A 125 9.72 -3.20 25.74
CA PHE A 125 10.34 -1.94 26.13
C PHE A 125 9.28 -0.88 26.37
N THR A 126 9.49 -0.07 27.42
CA THR A 126 8.63 1.08 27.70
C THR A 126 8.56 1.98 26.47
N THR A 127 7.36 2.09 25.92
CA THR A 127 7.11 2.87 24.70
C THR A 127 6.19 4.02 25.08
N THR A 128 6.75 5.23 25.10
CA THR A 128 5.99 6.44 25.40
C THR A 128 5.32 6.95 24.14
N ILE A 129 4.01 7.22 24.21
CA ILE A 129 3.26 7.87 23.14
C ILE A 129 3.06 9.34 23.47
N ILE A 130 3.47 10.22 22.55
CA ILE A 130 3.26 11.66 22.58
C ILE A 130 2.32 12.04 21.45
N PHE A 131 1.08 12.35 21.80
CA PHE A 131 0.12 12.80 20.80
C PHE A 131 0.41 14.24 20.36
N PRO A 132 0.18 14.57 19.07
CA PRO A 132 0.23 15.95 18.60
C PRO A 132 -0.71 16.82 19.44
N ILE A 133 -0.18 17.91 20.00
CA ILE A 133 -0.96 18.83 20.85
C ILE A 133 -1.95 19.65 20.01
N LYS A 134 -1.66 19.83 18.72
CA LYS A 134 -2.51 20.52 17.75
C LYS A 134 -2.95 19.53 16.67
N PRO A 135 -4.16 19.70 16.10
CA PRO A 135 -4.56 18.98 14.91
C PRO A 135 -3.50 19.15 13.83
N ILE A 136 -3.05 18.04 13.26
CA ILE A 136 -2.16 18.06 12.09
C ILE A 136 -3.08 18.25 10.88
N PRO A 137 -3.01 19.40 10.16
CA PRO A 137 -3.99 19.70 9.11
C PRO A 137 -4.04 18.66 7.99
N SER A 138 -2.94 17.95 7.78
CA SER A 138 -2.81 16.90 6.77
C SER A 138 -3.21 15.50 7.28
N SER A 139 -3.51 15.32 8.56
CA SER A 139 -3.84 13.99 9.09
C SER A 139 -5.33 13.70 8.88
N SER A 140 -5.62 12.56 8.26
CA SER A 140 -6.98 12.03 8.12
C SER A 140 -7.32 10.95 9.16
N LEU A 141 -6.46 10.75 10.16
CA LEU A 141 -6.57 9.62 11.07
C LEU A 141 -7.83 9.73 11.94
N GLN A 142 -8.71 8.74 11.79
CA GLN A 142 -9.99 8.64 12.52
C GLN A 142 -9.92 7.60 13.64
N GLN A 143 -9.11 6.55 13.45
CA GLN A 143 -9.02 5.45 14.39
C GLN A 143 -7.56 5.05 14.66
N LEU A 144 -7.18 5.08 15.94
CA LEU A 144 -5.93 4.50 16.44
C LEU A 144 -6.29 3.44 17.49
N SER A 145 -5.96 2.18 17.22
CA SER A 145 -6.18 1.08 18.16
C SER A 145 -4.86 0.57 18.73
N LEU A 146 -4.76 0.51 20.06
CA LEU A 146 -3.58 0.08 20.80
C LEU A 146 -3.96 -1.07 21.75
N ARG A 147 -4.24 -2.26 21.20
CA ARG A 147 -4.74 -3.39 21.99
C ARG A 147 -3.61 -4.32 22.44
N SER A 148 -3.67 -4.80 23.68
CA SER A 148 -2.70 -5.74 24.25
C SER A 148 -1.23 -5.27 24.18
N ASN A 149 -0.97 -3.98 24.40
CA ASN A 149 0.38 -3.43 24.40
C ASN A 149 0.81 -3.02 25.82
N PRO A 150 1.20 -3.97 26.69
CA PRO A 150 1.38 -3.73 28.13
C PRO A 150 2.54 -2.78 28.47
N SER A 151 3.51 -2.58 27.55
CA SER A 151 4.63 -1.66 27.77
C SER A 151 4.38 -0.25 27.25
N LEU A 152 3.17 0.06 26.77
CA LEU A 152 2.79 1.42 26.42
C LEU A 152 2.62 2.27 27.68
N SER A 153 3.28 3.41 27.70
CA SER A 153 3.03 4.49 28.66
C SER A 153 2.52 5.70 27.90
N ALA A 154 1.35 6.21 28.28
CA ALA A 154 0.83 7.44 27.69
C ALA A 154 1.23 8.62 28.56
N THR A 155 1.96 9.59 28.01
CA THR A 155 2.09 10.91 28.65
C THR A 155 0.98 11.77 28.10
N THR A 156 -0.18 11.73 28.75
CA THR A 156 -1.29 12.60 28.38
C THR A 156 -0.94 14.03 28.78
N SER A 157 -0.73 14.94 27.81
CA SER A 157 -1.12 16.33 28.07
C SER A 157 -2.62 16.31 28.39
N SER A 158 -3.11 17.21 29.22
CA SER A 158 -4.40 17.20 29.94
C SER A 158 -5.69 17.12 29.09
N GLN A 159 -5.64 16.67 27.84
CA GLN A 159 -6.75 16.62 26.89
C GLN A 159 -7.10 15.20 26.38
N ALA A 160 -6.38 14.14 26.76
CA ALA A 160 -6.66 12.77 26.31
C ALA A 160 -7.79 12.06 27.11
N LYS A 161 -8.85 12.78 27.49
CA LYS A 161 -10.07 12.19 28.08
C LYS A 161 -11.03 11.83 26.95
N SER A 162 -10.87 10.65 26.35
CA SER A 162 -11.93 9.86 25.65
C SER A 162 -11.32 8.98 24.56
N LEU A 163 -10.54 7.96 24.91
CA LEU A 163 -10.12 6.93 23.94
C LEU A 163 -10.07 5.51 24.52
N CYS A 164 -10.97 5.21 25.46
CA CYS A 164 -11.28 3.83 25.85
C CYS A 164 -12.80 3.71 26.09
N ASN A 165 -13.56 3.37 25.05
CA ASN A 165 -14.81 2.63 25.17
C ASN A 165 -14.66 1.35 24.35
#